data_AF-A0A919ZF36-F1
#
_entry.id   AF-A0A919ZF36-F1
#
_cell.length_a   1.000
_cell.length_b   1.000
_cell.length_c   1.000
_cell.angle_alpha   90.00
_cell.angle_beta   90.00
_cell.angle_gamma   90.00
#
_symmetry.space_group_name_H-M   'P 1'
#
loop_
_entity.id
_entity.type
_entity.pdbx_description
1 polymer ?
#
loop_
_entity_poly.entity_id
_entity_poly.type
_entity_poly.pdbx_seq_one_letter_code
_entity_poly.pdbx_strand_id
1 'polypeptide(L)'
;MEGNEETVTKHVQLLEYIRQLKIGTKISVRGLAKELGVSEGTAYRAVKEAENAGLVVTRERVGTIRVEKRLRGASEQLTFGDVVEIVEGYVLGGREGLSKPLHKYVIGAMKEEAMAKYIDADSLLIVGNRDNAHLLALNQGAGVLITGGFETSSEVIQLANELSLPIISSRHDTFTVASMINRAIFDRLIKKKIMLLEDIVGDKPRSYYLKLSSTVSDFSRLVLETGELRFPVIDEWNRVIGIITRKDVIELDQNEVIEKCVVRKPVTATLKTSLASAAQLMASEGIDYLPIVDRNRKLITSVKRREVLDAMREAQKQPQLGETFDHLIWNGFVEERGPEGDTRYNGIIIPQMATDLGTISEGVLVNLMTQAGYKAAQEKTGSDHVLENITTYFVRPVQIEDKISIVPRILEVSRLNCKLDIDIIHEDHKLICKAIMTLQAIDRV
;
A
#
# COMPACT_ATOMS: atom_id res chain seq x y z
N MET A 1 3.03 -20.18 -47.34
CA MET A 1 2.59 -18.89 -47.89
C MET A 1 1.54 -18.37 -46.91
N GLU A 2 1.98 -17.77 -45.81
CA GLU A 2 2.27 -16.33 -45.61
C GLU A 2 1.04 -15.59 -45.02
N GLY A 3 1.26 -14.90 -43.89
CA GLY A 3 0.30 -14.01 -43.19
C GLY A 3 -0.12 -14.57 -41.82
N ASN A 4 0.02 -13.88 -40.68
CA ASN A 4 0.23 -12.45 -40.42
C ASN A 4 0.80 -12.31 -38.98
N GLU A 5 2.12 -12.12 -38.83
CA GLU A 5 2.73 -11.77 -37.53
C GLU A 5 2.45 -10.29 -37.24
N GLU A 6 1.76 -10.00 -36.13
CA GLU A 6 1.57 -8.63 -35.65
C GLU A 6 2.92 -7.93 -35.50
N THR A 7 3.18 -6.92 -36.32
CA THR A 7 4.41 -6.12 -36.27
C THR A 7 4.51 -5.38 -34.93
N VAL A 8 5.17 -6.01 -33.96
CA VAL A 8 5.58 -5.38 -32.71
C VAL A 8 6.33 -4.09 -33.05
N THR A 9 5.84 -2.95 -32.55
CA THR A 9 6.46 -1.66 -32.88
C THR A 9 7.94 -1.66 -32.48
N LYS A 10 8.79 -1.04 -33.30
CA LYS A 10 10.23 -0.87 -33.06
C LYS A 10 10.57 -0.32 -31.67
N HIS A 11 9.66 0.46 -31.06
CA HIS A 11 9.76 0.97 -29.69
C HIS A 11 9.54 -0.11 -28.62
N VAL A 12 8.58 -1.02 -28.82
CA VAL A 12 8.34 -2.15 -27.90
C VAL A 12 9.50 -3.15 -27.96
N GLN A 13 10.04 -3.41 -29.16
CA GLN A 13 11.23 -4.25 -29.34
C GLN A 13 12.46 -3.70 -28.59
N LEU A 14 12.65 -2.36 -28.59
CA LEU A 14 13.70 -1.70 -27.81
C LEU A 14 13.55 -1.92 -26.29
N LEU A 15 12.33 -1.86 -25.76
CA LEU A 15 12.08 -2.07 -24.33
C LEU A 15 12.32 -3.52 -23.91
N GLU A 16 11.90 -4.49 -24.73
CA GLU A 16 12.19 -5.90 -24.50
C GLU A 16 13.69 -6.19 -24.55
N TYR A 17 14.39 -5.61 -25.52
CA TYR A 17 15.84 -5.71 -25.60
C TYR A 17 16.51 -5.16 -24.33
N ILE A 18 16.10 -3.99 -23.84
CA ILE A 18 16.61 -3.41 -22.59
C ILE A 18 16.34 -4.33 -21.39
N ARG A 19 15.18 -5.00 -21.33
CA ARG A 19 14.85 -5.94 -20.24
C ARG A 19 15.80 -7.14 -20.20
N GLN A 20 16.18 -7.65 -21.37
CA GLN A 20 17.07 -8.82 -21.53
C GLN A 20 18.55 -8.51 -21.29
N LEU A 21 18.95 -7.24 -21.30
CA LEU A 21 20.33 -6.85 -20.99
C LEU A 21 20.71 -7.26 -19.56
N LYS A 22 21.96 -7.73 -19.40
CA LYS A 22 22.53 -8.03 -18.08
C LYS A 22 22.52 -6.79 -17.19
N ILE A 23 22.21 -6.97 -15.92
CA ILE A 23 22.31 -5.90 -14.92
C ILE A 23 23.74 -5.35 -14.91
N GLY A 24 23.88 -4.02 -14.82
CA GLY A 24 25.15 -3.31 -14.91
C GLY A 24 25.59 -2.93 -16.33
N THR A 25 24.90 -3.41 -17.37
CA THR A 25 25.23 -3.05 -18.76
C THR A 25 25.03 -1.55 -19.00
N LYS A 26 26.04 -0.88 -19.58
CA LYS A 26 25.93 0.52 -20.03
C LYS A 26 25.05 0.60 -21.26
N ILE A 27 24.10 1.52 -21.23
CA ILE A 27 23.13 1.75 -22.30
C ILE A 27 23.40 3.11 -22.90
N SER A 28 23.57 3.14 -24.23
CA SER A 28 23.69 4.38 -24.99
C SER A 28 22.56 4.46 -26.02
N VAL A 29 21.98 5.65 -26.17
CA VAL A 29 20.90 5.91 -27.13
C VAL A 29 21.36 5.57 -28.55
N ARG A 30 22.59 5.95 -28.92
CA ARG A 30 23.18 5.67 -30.23
C ARG A 30 23.44 4.18 -30.45
N GLY A 31 23.91 3.46 -29.43
CA GLY A 31 24.14 2.02 -29.50
C GLY A 31 22.83 1.27 -29.74
N LEU A 32 21.80 1.57 -28.95
CA LEU A 32 20.46 0.99 -29.11
C LEU A 32 19.84 1.30 -30.47
N ALA A 33 20.01 2.53 -30.95
CA ALA A 33 19.51 2.94 -32.26
C ALA A 33 20.13 2.13 -33.41
N LYS A 34 21.45 1.91 -33.34
CA LYS A 34 22.21 1.14 -34.31
C LYS A 34 21.86 -0.35 -34.29
N GLU A 35 21.72 -0.92 -33.10
CA GLU A 35 21.55 -2.37 -32.92
C GLU A 35 20.19 -2.87 -33.40
N LEU A 36 19.14 -2.06 -33.25
CA LEU A 36 17.78 -2.42 -33.66
C LEU A 36 17.32 -1.72 -34.95
N GLY A 37 18.20 -0.95 -35.62
CA GLY A 37 17.88 -0.28 -36.89
C GLY A 37 16.73 0.73 -36.76
N VAL A 38 16.80 1.59 -35.74
CA VAL A 38 15.76 2.57 -35.37
C VAL A 38 16.34 3.98 -35.25
N SER A 39 15.49 5.01 -35.29
CA SER A 39 15.94 6.39 -35.12
C SER A 39 16.46 6.65 -33.70
N GLU A 40 17.42 7.55 -33.52
CA GLU A 40 17.90 7.98 -32.20
C GLU A 40 16.76 8.52 -31.32
N GLY A 41 15.75 9.18 -31.92
CA GLY A 41 14.57 9.66 -31.21
C GLY A 41 13.68 8.54 -30.66
N THR A 42 13.54 7.44 -31.40
CA THR A 42 12.83 6.23 -30.94
C THR A 42 13.60 5.54 -29.81
N ALA A 43 14.92 5.40 -29.95
CA ALA A 43 15.78 4.84 -28.92
C ALA A 43 15.80 5.70 -27.65
N TYR A 44 15.84 7.03 -27.77
CA TYR A 44 15.79 7.96 -26.65
C TYR A 44 14.47 7.82 -25.87
N ARG A 45 13.35 7.74 -26.58
CA ARG A 45 12.03 7.50 -25.97
C ARG A 45 11.99 6.17 -25.22
N ALA A 46 12.54 5.09 -25.78
CA ALA A 46 12.61 3.80 -25.11
C ALA A 46 13.50 3.84 -23.87
N VAL A 47 14.65 4.52 -23.91
CA VAL A 47 15.53 4.70 -22.74
C VAL A 47 14.82 5.50 -21.64
N LYS A 48 14.10 6.58 -21.98
CA LYS A 48 13.33 7.36 -21.01
C LYS A 48 12.16 6.57 -20.41
N GLU A 49 11.49 5.74 -21.21
CA GLU A 49 10.44 4.85 -20.70
C GLU A 49 11.01 3.74 -19.81
N ALA A 50 12.16 3.17 -20.18
CA ALA A 50 12.88 2.21 -19.34
C ALA A 50 13.36 2.83 -18.01
N GLU A 51 13.75 4.12 -18.03
CA GLU A 51 14.14 4.86 -16.82
C GLU A 51 12.93 5.09 -15.91
N ASN A 52 11.79 5.51 -16.47
CA ASN A 52 10.53 5.65 -15.73
C ASN A 52 10.01 4.31 -15.18
N ALA A 53 10.27 3.21 -15.88
CA ALA A 53 9.94 1.86 -15.45
C ALA A 53 10.96 1.26 -14.44
N GLY A 54 12.01 2.01 -14.07
CA GLY A 54 13.03 1.57 -13.12
C GLY A 54 13.93 0.45 -13.65
N LEU A 55 13.98 0.23 -14.97
CA LEU A 55 14.85 -0.77 -15.60
C LEU A 55 16.27 -0.24 -15.79
N VAL A 56 16.43 1.08 -15.91
CA VAL A 56 17.72 1.74 -16.11
C VAL A 56 17.81 3.01 -15.25
N VAL A 57 19.02 3.39 -14.86
CA VAL A 57 19.28 4.64 -14.12
C VAL A 57 20.37 5.42 -14.82
N THR A 58 20.13 6.71 -15.03
CA THR A 58 21.15 7.65 -15.54
C THR A 58 21.91 8.28 -14.37
N ARG A 59 23.23 8.10 -14.35
CA ARG A 59 24.13 8.73 -13.38
C ARG A 59 25.05 9.74 -14.08
N GLU A 60 25.28 10.89 -13.45
CA GLU A 60 26.27 11.85 -13.94
C GLU A 60 27.64 11.16 -14.08
N ARG A 61 28.34 11.43 -15.20
CA ARG A 61 29.65 10.89 -15.57
C ARG A 61 29.72 9.40 -15.92
N VAL A 62 28.79 8.56 -15.45
CA VAL A 62 28.79 7.10 -15.72
C VAL A 62 27.89 6.73 -16.91
N GLY A 63 26.85 7.53 -17.18
CA GLY A 63 25.86 7.28 -18.23
C GLY A 63 24.66 6.48 -17.71
N THR A 64 23.82 6.01 -18.63
CA THR A 64 22.65 5.18 -18.31
C THR A 64 23.09 3.72 -18.16
N ILE A 65 22.69 3.07 -17.06
CA ILE A 65 23.04 1.68 -16.75
C ILE A 65 21.78 0.85 -16.50
N ARG A 66 21.79 -0.41 -16.94
CA ARG A 66 20.76 -1.40 -16.59
C ARG A 66 20.82 -1.69 -15.09
N VAL A 67 19.71 -1.52 -14.39
CA VAL A 67 19.60 -1.82 -12.95
C VAL A 67 18.48 -2.82 -12.73
N GLU A 68 18.57 -3.67 -11.73
CA GLU A 68 17.47 -4.55 -11.37
C GLU A 68 16.20 -3.72 -11.08
N LYS A 69 15.04 -4.16 -11.61
CA LYS A 69 13.75 -3.53 -11.31
C LYS A 69 13.52 -3.73 -9.83
N ARG A 70 13.68 -2.67 -9.03
CA ARG A 70 13.32 -2.70 -7.61
C ARG A 70 11.82 -2.89 -7.51
N LEU A 71 11.37 -4.13 -7.33
CA LEU A 71 10.06 -4.41 -6.76
C LEU A 71 9.96 -3.60 -5.47
N ARG A 72 8.81 -2.95 -5.22
CA ARG A 72 8.50 -2.41 -3.90
C ARG A 72 8.56 -3.59 -2.92
N GLY A 73 9.66 -3.67 -2.18
CA GLY A 73 10.05 -4.85 -1.42
C GLY A 73 11.57 -4.94 -1.17
N ALA A 74 12.43 -4.50 -2.11
CA ALA A 74 13.88 -4.76 -2.03
C ALA A 74 14.69 -3.99 -0.94
N SER A 75 14.04 -3.21 -0.07
CA SER A 75 14.67 -2.81 1.20
C SER A 75 13.60 -2.92 2.28
N GLU A 76 13.42 -4.18 2.70
CA GLU A 76 12.51 -4.57 3.77
C GLU A 76 12.88 -3.90 5.10
N GLN A 77 14.17 -3.64 5.29
CA GLN A 77 14.79 -3.18 6.52
C GLN A 77 15.09 -1.68 6.48
N LEU A 78 15.05 -1.05 7.66
CA LEU A 78 15.62 0.29 7.84
C LEU A 78 17.10 0.25 7.44
N THR A 79 17.64 1.35 6.96
CA THR A 79 19.10 1.50 6.89
C THR A 79 19.61 2.21 8.15
N PHE A 80 20.91 2.12 8.44
CA PHE A 80 21.49 2.96 9.49
C PHE A 80 21.30 4.46 9.18
N GLY A 81 21.31 4.86 7.92
CA GLY A 81 20.99 6.22 7.47
C GLY A 81 19.57 6.63 7.82
N ASP A 82 18.58 5.75 7.62
CA ASP A 82 17.19 6.00 8.02
C ASP A 82 17.11 6.26 9.54
N VAL A 83 17.89 5.52 10.34
CA VAL A 83 17.94 5.73 11.80
C VAL A 83 18.48 7.10 12.16
N VAL A 84 19.53 7.58 11.49
CA VAL A 84 20.06 8.94 11.72
C VAL A 84 18.97 9.98 11.56
N GLU A 85 18.14 9.89 10.52
CA GLU A 85 17.02 10.81 10.29
C GLU A 85 15.94 10.67 11.37
N ILE A 86 15.59 9.44 11.77
CA ILE A 86 14.54 9.15 12.76
C ILE A 86 14.87 9.73 14.13
N VAL A 87 16.14 9.61 14.56
CA VAL A 87 16.58 9.97 15.91
C VAL A 87 17.17 11.37 15.99
N GLU A 88 17.04 12.16 14.91
CA GLU A 88 17.65 13.48 14.73
C GLU A 88 19.15 13.45 15.09
N GLY A 89 19.80 12.35 14.68
CA GLY A 89 21.16 12.03 15.06
C GLY A 89 22.20 12.67 14.16
N TYR A 90 23.44 12.67 14.63
CA TYR A 90 24.60 13.06 13.85
C TYR A 90 25.63 11.93 13.84
N VAL A 91 26.31 11.77 12.71
CA VAL A 91 27.24 10.66 12.48
C VAL A 91 28.64 11.09 12.89
N LEU A 92 29.15 10.43 13.94
CA LEU A 92 30.50 10.63 14.49
C LEU A 92 31.57 9.88 13.69
N GLY A 93 31.25 8.69 13.19
CA GLY A 93 32.17 7.82 12.44
C GLY A 93 31.43 6.78 11.61
N GLY A 94 32.14 6.09 10.73
CA GLY A 94 31.63 4.97 9.93
C GLY A 94 30.59 5.35 8.88
N ARG A 95 30.70 6.56 8.29
CA ARG A 95 29.72 7.10 7.32
C ARG A 95 29.48 6.20 6.12
N GLU A 96 30.47 5.43 5.69
CA GLU A 96 30.34 4.48 4.58
C GLU A 96 29.35 3.33 4.89
N GLY A 97 29.11 3.07 6.17
CA GLY A 97 28.16 2.06 6.63
C GLY A 97 26.69 2.48 6.63
N LEU A 98 26.36 3.75 6.35
CA LEU A 98 25.00 4.27 6.49
C LEU A 98 23.98 3.61 5.54
N SER A 99 24.41 3.16 4.36
CA SER A 99 23.53 2.46 3.42
C SER A 99 23.31 0.99 3.75
N LYS A 100 23.99 0.45 4.76
CA LYS A 100 23.80 -0.95 5.18
C LYS A 100 22.41 -1.12 5.82
N PRO A 101 21.76 -2.27 5.61
CA PRO A 101 20.49 -2.57 6.27
C PRO A 101 20.68 -2.77 7.78
N LEU A 102 19.65 -2.44 8.54
CA LEU A 102 19.53 -2.65 9.96
C LEU A 102 18.54 -3.80 10.20
N HIS A 103 19.05 -4.90 10.74
CA HIS A 103 18.23 -6.09 11.01
C HIS A 103 17.48 -6.00 12.34
N LYS A 104 18.16 -5.51 13.37
CA LYS A 104 17.61 -5.38 14.72
C LYS A 104 18.35 -4.30 15.50
N TYR A 105 17.70 -3.74 16.51
CA TYR A 105 18.37 -2.89 17.49
C TYR A 105 18.34 -3.55 18.87
N VAL A 106 19.34 -3.24 19.69
CA VAL A 106 19.54 -3.81 21.02
C VAL A 106 19.79 -2.67 21.99
N ILE A 107 19.17 -2.71 23.17
CA ILE A 107 19.37 -1.69 24.20
C ILE A 107 20.40 -2.19 25.23
N GLY A 108 21.53 -1.50 25.31
CA GLY A 108 22.63 -1.79 26.24
C GLY A 108 22.35 -1.32 27.66
N ALA A 109 21.43 -1.98 28.36
CA ALA A 109 21.10 -1.70 29.76
C ALA A 109 21.93 -2.51 30.77
N MET A 110 22.57 -3.60 30.33
CA MET A 110 23.28 -4.56 31.18
C MET A 110 24.79 -4.27 31.25
N LYS A 111 25.53 -5.05 32.06
CA LYS A 111 27.00 -5.09 32.01
C LYS A 111 27.48 -5.66 30.67
N GLU A 112 28.69 -5.27 30.26
CA GLU A 112 29.28 -5.61 28.94
C GLU A 112 29.28 -7.11 28.64
N GLU A 113 29.67 -7.93 29.62
CA GLU A 113 29.73 -9.40 29.51
C GLU A 113 28.38 -10.04 29.13
N ALA A 114 27.28 -9.49 29.66
CA ALA A 114 25.93 -9.99 29.40
C ALA A 114 25.37 -9.42 28.09
N MET A 115 25.70 -8.17 27.79
CA MET A 115 25.27 -7.46 26.57
C MET A 115 25.84 -8.12 25.30
N ALA A 116 27.07 -8.64 25.35
CA ALA A 116 27.71 -9.32 24.24
C ALA A 116 26.87 -10.46 23.62
N LYS A 117 25.98 -11.09 24.39
CA LYS A 117 25.13 -12.21 23.93
C LYS A 117 23.96 -11.78 23.04
N TYR A 118 23.63 -10.50 23.02
CA TYR A 118 22.49 -9.96 22.28
C TYR A 118 22.91 -9.18 21.03
N ILE A 119 24.19 -8.84 20.91
CA ILE A 119 24.73 -8.11 19.77
C ILE A 119 25.01 -9.14 18.66
N ASP A 120 24.52 -8.85 17.46
CA ASP A 120 24.84 -9.61 16.25
C ASP A 120 25.40 -8.65 15.18
N ALA A 121 26.03 -9.21 14.15
CA ALA A 121 26.37 -8.45 12.95
C ALA A 121 25.13 -7.78 12.34
N ASP A 122 25.33 -6.60 11.75
CA ASP A 122 24.28 -5.78 11.14
C ASP A 122 23.14 -5.36 12.09
N SER A 123 23.42 -5.37 13.40
CA SER A 123 22.55 -4.79 14.43
C SER A 123 22.99 -3.37 14.83
N LEU A 124 22.12 -2.68 15.57
CA LEU A 124 22.42 -1.38 16.17
C LEU A 124 22.37 -1.48 17.69
N LEU A 125 23.48 -1.21 18.37
CA LEU A 125 23.50 -1.10 19.82
C LEU A 125 23.14 0.33 20.25
N ILE A 126 22.07 0.47 21.02
CA ILE A 126 21.67 1.73 21.67
C ILE A 126 22.25 1.74 23.09
N VAL A 127 23.17 2.66 23.38
CA VAL A 127 23.91 2.71 24.65
C VAL A 127 24.26 4.15 25.03
N GLY A 128 24.50 4.40 26.33
CA GLY A 128 25.02 5.68 26.81
C GLY A 128 26.53 5.84 26.56
N ASN A 129 27.20 6.72 27.29
CA ASN A 129 28.62 7.04 27.13
C ASN A 129 29.59 5.99 27.70
N ARG A 130 29.66 4.80 27.08
CA ARG A 130 30.56 3.72 27.51
C ARG A 130 31.42 3.25 26.34
N ASP A 131 32.63 3.80 26.23
CA ASP A 131 33.55 3.49 25.13
C ASP A 131 33.84 2.00 24.98
N ASN A 132 34.02 1.25 26.07
CA ASN A 132 34.20 -0.21 26.02
C ASN A 132 33.00 -0.94 25.39
N ALA A 133 31.77 -0.49 25.67
CA ALA A 133 30.57 -1.04 25.04
C ALA A 133 30.49 -0.67 23.56
N HIS A 134 30.96 0.52 23.17
CA HIS A 134 31.05 0.92 21.76
C HIS A 134 32.05 0.03 21.01
N LEU A 135 33.25 -0.18 21.57
CA LEU A 135 34.26 -1.08 21.01
C LEU A 135 33.73 -2.51 20.88
N LEU A 136 33.04 -3.02 21.90
CA LEU A 136 32.45 -4.35 21.89
C LEU A 136 31.45 -4.51 20.73
N ALA A 137 30.57 -3.53 20.52
CA ALA A 137 29.59 -3.55 19.44
C ALA A 137 30.25 -3.54 18.06
N LEU A 138 31.19 -2.63 17.84
CA LEU A 138 31.90 -2.51 16.56
C LEU A 138 32.65 -3.81 16.22
N ASN A 139 33.36 -4.39 17.18
CA ASN A 139 34.08 -5.66 17.00
C ASN A 139 33.16 -6.84 16.69
N GLN A 140 31.87 -6.78 17.07
CA GLN A 140 30.86 -7.77 16.73
C GLN A 140 30.11 -7.46 15.44
N GLY A 141 30.49 -6.42 14.69
CA GLY A 141 29.86 -6.06 13.44
C GLY A 141 28.59 -5.21 13.59
N ALA A 142 28.36 -4.63 14.77
CA ALA A 142 27.18 -3.80 15.04
C ALA A 142 27.52 -2.30 14.99
N GLY A 143 26.59 -1.51 14.45
CA GLY A 143 26.64 -0.05 14.58
C GLY A 143 26.34 0.38 16.02
N VAL A 144 26.69 1.62 16.35
CA VAL A 144 26.49 2.19 17.70
C VAL A 144 25.62 3.44 17.60
N LEU A 145 24.60 3.53 18.46
CA LEU A 145 23.80 4.72 18.69
C LEU A 145 23.98 5.18 20.14
N ILE A 146 24.67 6.30 20.31
CA ILE A 146 24.96 6.94 21.58
C ILE A 146 23.80 7.86 21.95
N THR A 147 23.21 7.68 23.12
CA THR A 147 22.08 8.46 23.62
C THR A 147 22.52 9.50 24.65
N GLY A 148 21.71 10.53 24.88
CA GLY A 148 21.97 11.58 25.88
C GLY A 148 22.94 12.67 25.42
N GLY A 149 23.24 12.75 24.12
CA GLY A 149 24.07 13.80 23.52
C GLY A 149 25.57 13.64 23.78
N PHE A 150 26.00 12.46 24.20
CA PHE A 150 27.41 12.18 24.42
C PHE A 150 28.16 11.87 23.11
N GLU A 151 29.47 12.05 23.17
CA GLU A 151 30.41 11.63 22.14
C GLU A 151 31.11 10.32 22.55
N THR A 152 32.10 9.91 21.77
CA THR A 152 32.98 8.78 22.06
C THR A 152 34.43 9.14 21.72
N SER A 153 35.38 8.34 22.20
CA SER A 153 36.79 8.58 21.95
C SER A 153 37.19 8.46 20.47
N SER A 154 38.30 9.12 20.11
CA SER A 154 38.83 9.08 18.75
C SER A 154 39.23 7.68 18.29
N GLU A 155 39.63 6.81 19.22
CA GLU A 155 39.96 5.41 18.95
C GLU A 155 38.72 4.64 18.44
N VAL A 156 37.57 4.82 19.10
CA VAL A 156 36.30 4.20 18.69
C VAL A 156 35.87 4.71 17.32
N ILE A 157 36.03 6.01 17.05
CA ILE A 157 35.70 6.61 15.74
C ILE A 157 36.58 6.04 14.63
N GLN A 158 37.89 5.87 14.88
CA GLN A 158 38.81 5.28 13.90
C GLN A 158 38.40 3.83 13.59
N LEU A 159 38.15 3.02 14.60
CA LEU A 159 37.69 1.64 14.43
C LEU A 159 36.38 1.56 13.61
N ALA A 160 35.42 2.43 13.91
CA ALA A 160 34.16 2.50 13.17
C ALA A 160 34.34 2.87 11.69
N ASN A 161 35.29 3.77 11.39
CA ASN A 161 35.62 4.11 10.00
C ASN A 161 36.26 2.91 9.29
N GLU A 162 37.22 2.24 9.92
CA GLU A 162 37.89 1.05 9.36
C GLU A 162 36.89 -0.08 9.05
N LEU A 163 35.95 -0.34 9.95
CA LEU A 163 34.94 -1.38 9.79
C LEU A 163 33.74 -0.94 8.94
N SER A 164 33.68 0.34 8.55
CA SER A 164 32.53 0.94 7.89
C SER A 164 31.22 0.67 8.65
N LEU A 165 31.23 0.87 9.97
CA LEU A 165 30.10 0.69 10.88
C LEU A 165 29.75 2.03 11.53
N PRO A 166 28.52 2.53 11.38
CA PRO A 166 28.20 3.89 11.80
C PRO A 166 28.16 4.02 13.32
N ILE A 167 28.73 5.13 13.79
CA ILE A 167 28.48 5.65 15.14
C ILE A 167 27.60 6.87 14.99
N ILE A 168 26.41 6.78 15.56
CA ILE A 168 25.39 7.82 15.55
C ILE A 168 25.29 8.35 16.97
N SER A 169 25.21 9.66 17.15
CA SER A 169 24.88 10.27 18.45
C SER A 169 23.56 11.02 18.33
N SER A 170 22.70 10.86 19.34
CA SER A 170 21.44 11.58 19.48
C SER A 170 21.40 12.30 20.82
N ARG A 171 20.78 13.48 20.84
CA ARG A 171 20.56 14.25 22.07
C ARG A 171 19.47 13.66 22.96
N HIS A 172 18.64 12.77 22.41
CA HIS A 172 17.56 12.11 23.13
C HIS A 172 18.08 10.98 24.01
N ASP A 173 17.35 10.67 25.07
CA ASP A 173 17.62 9.52 25.94
C ASP A 173 17.27 8.19 25.26
N THR A 174 17.70 7.09 25.88
CA THR A 174 17.51 5.73 25.37
C THR A 174 16.06 5.35 25.13
N PHE A 175 15.13 5.72 26.02
CA PHE A 175 13.71 5.41 25.84
C PHE A 175 13.11 6.19 24.67
N THR A 176 13.41 7.48 24.58
CA THR A 176 12.94 8.35 23.49
C THR A 176 13.45 7.84 22.14
N VAL A 177 14.74 7.56 22.02
CA VAL A 177 15.36 7.01 20.80
C VAL A 177 14.74 5.66 20.42
N ALA A 178 14.62 4.73 21.37
CA ALA A 178 14.03 3.42 21.10
C ALA A 178 12.57 3.55 20.65
N SER A 179 11.80 4.44 21.28
CA SER A 179 10.40 4.71 20.92
C SER A 179 10.27 5.32 19.51
N MET A 180 11.15 6.25 19.14
CA MET A 180 11.19 6.84 17.79
C MET A 180 11.48 5.79 16.72
N ILE A 181 12.50 4.94 16.93
CA ILE A 181 12.84 3.83 16.02
C ILE A 181 11.66 2.86 15.91
N ASN A 182 11.10 2.46 17.05
CA ASN A 182 9.96 1.54 17.10
C ASN A 182 8.75 2.10 16.33
N ARG A 183 8.40 3.38 16.55
CA ARG A 183 7.33 4.06 15.81
C ARG A 183 7.61 4.09 14.31
N ALA A 184 8.84 4.40 13.89
CA ALA A 184 9.19 4.45 12.47
C ALA A 184 9.07 3.07 11.80
N ILE A 185 9.44 2.01 12.51
CA ILE A 185 9.23 0.62 12.06
C ILE A 185 7.73 0.37 11.88
N PHE A 186 6.90 0.68 12.88
CA PHE A 186 5.45 0.51 12.80
C PHE A 186 4.82 1.30 11.66
N ASP A 187 5.16 2.58 11.48
CA ASP A 187 4.64 3.40 10.39
C ASP A 187 4.97 2.81 9.01
N ARG A 188 6.18 2.24 8.87
CA ARG A 188 6.61 1.58 7.64
C ARG A 188 5.88 0.25 7.43
N LEU A 189 5.61 -0.52 8.49
CA LEU A 189 4.80 -1.73 8.44
C LEU A 189 3.35 -1.41 8.02
N ILE A 190 2.74 -0.37 8.59
CA ILE A 190 1.38 0.08 8.23
C ILE A 190 1.34 0.51 6.76
N LYS A 191 2.28 1.33 6.30
CA LYS A 191 2.32 1.78 4.89
C LYS A 191 2.49 0.61 3.91
N LYS A 192 3.22 -0.44 4.29
CA LYS A 192 3.36 -1.67 3.50
C LYS A 192 2.10 -2.53 3.52
N LYS A 193 1.32 -2.51 4.61
CA LYS A 193 0.04 -3.22 4.69
C LYS A 193 -0.98 -2.70 3.67
N ILE A 194 -0.87 -1.42 3.28
CA ILE A 194 -1.75 -0.85 2.26
C ILE A 194 -1.39 -1.44 0.91
N MET A 195 -2.16 -2.45 0.49
CA MET A 195 -2.05 -2.99 -0.87
C MET A 195 -2.57 -2.00 -1.90
N LEU A 196 -1.86 -1.93 -3.00
CA LEU A 196 -2.10 -1.05 -4.13
C LEU A 196 -2.46 -1.86 -5.37
N LEU A 197 -3.03 -1.19 -6.37
CA LEU A 197 -3.36 -1.84 -7.64
C LEU A 197 -2.12 -2.41 -8.34
N GLU A 198 -0.93 -1.83 -8.14
CA GLU A 198 0.31 -2.42 -8.66
C GLU A 198 0.63 -3.83 -8.13
N ASP A 199 0.22 -4.16 -6.91
CA ASP A 199 0.52 -5.46 -6.28
C ASP A 199 -0.28 -6.61 -6.94
N ILE A 200 -1.44 -6.30 -7.49
CA ILE A 200 -2.30 -7.27 -8.21
C ILE A 200 -2.17 -7.17 -9.72
N VAL A 201 -1.68 -6.04 -10.23
CA VAL A 201 -1.42 -5.83 -11.65
C VAL A 201 -0.13 -6.54 -12.06
N GLY A 202 0.91 -6.52 -11.22
CA GLY A 202 2.16 -7.28 -11.41
C GLY A 202 2.68 -7.26 -12.85
N ASP A 203 2.93 -8.45 -13.40
CA ASP A 203 3.34 -8.69 -14.78
C ASP A 203 2.15 -9.08 -15.70
N LYS A 204 0.92 -8.67 -15.37
CA LYS A 204 -0.23 -8.92 -16.26
C LYS A 204 0.08 -8.44 -17.67
N PRO A 205 -0.31 -9.20 -18.71
CA PRO A 205 -0.24 -8.73 -20.07
C PRO A 205 -1.04 -7.43 -20.21
N ARG A 206 -0.61 -6.57 -21.13
CA ARG A 206 -1.34 -5.33 -21.42
C ARG A 206 -2.78 -5.68 -21.77
N SER A 207 -3.71 -4.95 -21.17
CA SER A 207 -5.13 -5.13 -21.50
C SER A 207 -5.35 -4.85 -22.98
N TYR A 208 -6.16 -5.70 -23.61
CA TYR A 208 -6.68 -5.43 -24.95
C TYR A 208 -7.49 -4.13 -24.93
N TYR A 209 -7.49 -3.44 -26.06
CA TYR A 209 -8.13 -2.14 -26.23
C TYR A 209 -8.66 -1.98 -27.65
N LEU A 210 -9.57 -1.03 -27.83
CA LEU A 210 -10.10 -0.64 -29.14
C LEU A 210 -9.79 0.83 -29.43
N LYS A 211 -9.87 1.21 -30.70
CA LYS A 211 -9.82 2.61 -31.13
C LYS A 211 -11.21 3.07 -31.55
N LEU A 212 -11.43 4.38 -31.68
CA LEU A 212 -12.73 4.89 -32.17
C LEU A 212 -13.08 4.40 -33.57
N SER A 213 -12.07 4.12 -34.40
CA SER A 213 -12.22 3.57 -35.74
C SER A 213 -12.49 2.06 -35.77
N SER A 214 -12.43 1.37 -34.62
CA SER A 214 -12.69 -0.06 -34.56
C SER A 214 -14.16 -0.37 -34.83
N THR A 215 -14.42 -1.57 -35.35
CA THR A 215 -15.77 -2.04 -35.68
C THR A 215 -16.36 -2.93 -34.60
N VAL A 216 -17.67 -3.19 -34.68
CA VAL A 216 -18.35 -4.20 -33.86
C VAL A 216 -17.76 -5.60 -34.11
N SER A 217 -17.29 -5.88 -35.31
CA SER A 217 -16.56 -7.12 -35.62
C SER A 217 -15.23 -7.21 -34.88
N ASP A 218 -14.46 -6.12 -34.80
CA ASP A 218 -13.21 -6.08 -34.01
C ASP A 218 -13.49 -6.32 -32.52
N PHE A 219 -14.55 -5.71 -31.98
CA PHE A 219 -15.00 -5.96 -30.61
C PHE A 219 -15.34 -7.45 -30.43
N SER A 220 -16.16 -8.01 -31.33
CA SER A 220 -16.61 -9.40 -31.25
C SER A 220 -15.45 -10.39 -31.33
N ARG A 221 -14.43 -10.09 -32.16
CA ARG A 221 -13.19 -10.85 -32.24
C ARG A 221 -12.45 -10.84 -30.90
N LEU A 222 -12.24 -9.66 -30.31
CA LEU A 222 -11.58 -9.56 -29.00
C LEU A 222 -12.35 -10.29 -27.90
N VAL A 223 -13.69 -10.27 -27.90
CA VAL A 223 -14.50 -11.04 -26.95
C VAL A 223 -14.19 -12.54 -27.08
N LEU A 224 -14.12 -13.07 -28.30
CA LEU A 224 -13.82 -14.48 -28.55
C LEU A 224 -12.40 -14.86 -28.17
N GLU A 225 -11.42 -14.00 -28.45
CA GLU A 225 -9.99 -14.25 -28.16
C GLU A 225 -9.68 -14.18 -26.66
N THR A 226 -10.34 -13.28 -25.94
CA THR A 226 -9.95 -12.92 -24.57
C THR A 226 -10.95 -13.38 -23.50
N GLY A 227 -12.20 -13.65 -23.90
CA GLY A 227 -13.31 -13.87 -22.98
C GLY A 227 -13.78 -12.61 -22.25
N GLU A 228 -13.19 -11.45 -22.53
CA GLU A 228 -13.56 -10.18 -21.93
C GLU A 228 -14.82 -9.61 -22.58
N LEU A 229 -15.71 -9.04 -21.77
CA LEU A 229 -16.98 -8.47 -22.23
C LEU A 229 -16.95 -6.94 -22.34
N ARG A 230 -15.82 -6.33 -22.01
CA ARG A 230 -15.63 -4.89 -21.94
C ARG A 230 -14.19 -4.55 -22.29
N PHE A 231 -13.97 -3.47 -23.04
CA PHE A 231 -12.64 -3.01 -23.41
C PHE A 231 -12.52 -1.49 -23.28
N PRO A 232 -11.34 -0.97 -22.88
CA PRO A 232 -11.04 0.45 -22.94
C PRO A 232 -10.89 0.86 -24.40
N VAL A 233 -11.39 2.06 -24.69
CA VAL A 233 -11.19 2.74 -25.97
C VAL A 233 -10.12 3.81 -25.79
N ILE A 234 -9.07 3.73 -26.60
CA ILE A 234 -7.92 4.64 -26.53
C ILE A 234 -7.83 5.55 -27.77
N ASP A 235 -7.16 6.69 -27.61
CA ASP A 235 -6.78 7.55 -28.71
C ASP A 235 -5.41 7.15 -29.32
N GLU A 236 -4.98 7.88 -30.34
CA GLU A 236 -3.69 7.67 -31.02
C GLU A 236 -2.45 7.88 -30.14
N TRP A 237 -2.61 8.51 -28.97
CA TRP A 237 -1.55 8.68 -27.97
C TRP A 237 -1.63 7.65 -26.84
N ASN A 238 -2.44 6.61 -27.02
CA ASN A 238 -2.76 5.53 -26.07
C ASN A 238 -3.49 5.99 -24.80
N ARG A 239 -4.15 7.16 -24.83
CA ARG A 239 -4.90 7.66 -23.67
C ARG A 239 -6.29 7.08 -23.65
N VAL A 240 -6.75 6.68 -22.47
CA VAL A 240 -8.12 6.15 -22.30
C VAL A 240 -9.13 7.29 -22.43
N ILE A 241 -9.95 7.19 -23.46
CA ILE A 241 -11.01 8.17 -23.81
C ILE A 241 -12.42 7.61 -23.61
N GLY A 242 -12.55 6.28 -23.52
CA GLY A 242 -13.83 5.59 -23.45
C GLY A 242 -13.74 4.17 -22.91
N ILE A 243 -14.90 3.58 -22.63
CA ILE A 243 -15.09 2.14 -22.46
C ILE A 243 -16.22 1.71 -23.38
N ILE A 244 -16.13 0.49 -23.88
CA ILE A 244 -17.22 -0.16 -24.60
C ILE A 244 -17.48 -1.54 -24.00
N THR A 245 -18.76 -1.87 -23.91
CA THR A 245 -19.24 -3.12 -23.31
C THR A 245 -20.07 -3.90 -24.31
N ARG A 246 -20.23 -5.21 -24.06
CA ARG A 246 -21.07 -6.07 -24.91
C ARG A 246 -22.51 -5.56 -25.06
N LYS A 247 -23.04 -4.89 -24.03
CA LYS A 247 -24.39 -4.31 -24.08
C LYS A 247 -24.50 -3.15 -25.07
N ASP A 248 -23.41 -2.42 -25.30
CA ASP A 248 -23.40 -1.23 -26.16
C ASP A 248 -23.38 -1.58 -27.66
N VAL A 249 -23.07 -2.84 -28.01
CA VAL A 249 -22.90 -3.29 -29.40
C VAL A 249 -23.89 -4.39 -29.82
N ILE A 250 -24.76 -4.85 -28.92
CA ILE A 250 -25.55 -6.08 -29.15
C ILE A 250 -26.57 -5.95 -30.29
N GLU A 251 -27.03 -4.74 -30.58
CA GLU A 251 -28.03 -4.44 -31.61
C GLU A 251 -27.43 -3.82 -32.90
N LEU A 252 -26.10 -3.75 -33.00
CA LEU A 252 -25.40 -3.08 -34.10
C LEU A 252 -24.92 -4.07 -35.17
N ASP A 253 -24.83 -3.61 -36.42
CA ASP A 253 -24.23 -4.40 -37.50
C ASP A 253 -22.72 -4.58 -37.27
N GLN A 254 -22.18 -5.73 -37.71
CA GLN A 254 -20.77 -6.09 -37.50
C GLN A 254 -19.81 -5.09 -38.15
N ASN A 255 -20.22 -4.38 -39.20
CA ASN A 255 -19.38 -3.40 -39.92
C ASN A 255 -19.47 -1.98 -39.33
N GLU A 256 -20.36 -1.72 -38.38
CA GLU A 256 -20.50 -0.40 -37.78
C GLU A 256 -19.30 -0.04 -36.90
N VAL A 257 -18.89 1.23 -36.95
CA VAL A 257 -17.84 1.78 -36.08
C VAL A 257 -18.37 1.99 -34.67
N ILE A 258 -17.55 1.65 -33.68
CA ILE A 258 -17.95 1.70 -32.28
C ILE A 258 -18.07 3.12 -31.72
N GLU A 259 -17.57 4.14 -32.43
CA GLU A 259 -17.48 5.54 -31.96
C GLU A 259 -18.76 6.08 -31.32
N LYS A 260 -19.93 5.72 -31.87
CA LYS A 260 -21.24 6.23 -31.44
C LYS A 260 -21.76 5.59 -30.16
N CYS A 261 -21.26 4.40 -29.79
CA CYS A 261 -21.71 3.65 -28.61
C CYS A 261 -20.67 3.61 -27.48
N VAL A 262 -19.52 4.27 -27.65
CA VAL A 262 -18.52 4.39 -26.59
C VAL A 262 -19.02 5.23 -25.42
N VAL A 263 -18.97 4.68 -24.21
CA VAL A 263 -19.14 5.42 -22.97
C VAL A 263 -17.91 6.32 -22.77
N ARG A 264 -18.08 7.62 -22.98
CA ARG A 264 -16.99 8.61 -22.90
C ARG A 264 -16.62 8.93 -21.45
N LYS A 265 -15.36 9.32 -21.26
CA LYS A 265 -14.80 9.72 -19.94
C LYS A 265 -15.01 8.64 -18.86
N PRO A 266 -14.47 7.43 -19.08
CA PRO A 266 -14.63 6.35 -18.12
C PRO A 266 -13.89 6.68 -16.82
N VAL A 267 -14.38 6.10 -15.73
CA VAL A 267 -13.68 6.08 -14.45
C VAL A 267 -12.39 5.28 -14.62
N THR A 268 -11.26 5.82 -14.13
CA THR A 268 -9.94 5.20 -14.23
C THR A 268 -9.19 5.33 -12.91
N ALA A 269 -8.26 4.42 -12.64
CA ALA A 269 -7.37 4.49 -11.48
C ALA A 269 -5.90 4.46 -11.89
N THR A 270 -5.00 4.67 -10.92
CA THR A 270 -3.55 4.57 -11.14
C THR A 270 -2.99 3.39 -10.38
N LEU A 271 -1.78 2.94 -10.73
CA LEU A 271 -1.06 1.89 -10.02
C LEU A 271 -0.88 2.18 -8.51
N LYS A 272 -0.89 3.45 -8.11
CA LYS A 272 -0.76 3.89 -6.71
C LYS A 272 -2.07 3.94 -5.94
N THR A 273 -3.21 3.68 -6.59
CA THR A 273 -4.51 3.63 -5.92
C THR A 273 -4.56 2.38 -5.03
N SER A 274 -5.01 2.51 -3.79
CA SER A 274 -5.16 1.37 -2.88
C SER A 274 -6.28 0.44 -3.34
N LEU A 275 -6.20 -0.84 -3.00
CA LEU A 275 -7.27 -1.78 -3.33
C LEU A 275 -8.60 -1.38 -2.69
N ALA A 276 -8.58 -0.89 -1.45
CA ALA A 276 -9.76 -0.41 -0.75
C ALA A 276 -10.40 0.79 -1.47
N SER A 277 -9.60 1.78 -1.90
CA SER A 277 -10.11 2.91 -2.67
C SER A 277 -10.64 2.49 -4.04
N ALA A 278 -10.00 1.52 -4.70
CA ALA A 278 -10.48 0.96 -5.96
C ALA A 278 -11.82 0.23 -5.78
N ALA A 279 -11.97 -0.57 -4.71
CA ALA A 279 -13.22 -1.26 -4.38
C ALA A 279 -14.36 -0.27 -4.09
N GLN A 280 -14.09 0.80 -3.33
CA GLN A 280 -15.09 1.83 -3.05
C GLN A 280 -15.49 2.60 -4.32
N LEU A 281 -14.52 2.95 -5.16
CA LEU A 281 -14.78 3.59 -6.45
C LEU A 281 -15.65 2.69 -7.34
N MET A 282 -15.33 1.40 -7.41
CA MET A 282 -16.12 0.42 -8.16
C MET A 282 -17.54 0.24 -7.61
N ALA A 283 -17.70 0.27 -6.28
CA ALA A 283 -18.99 0.17 -5.61
C ALA A 283 -19.89 1.38 -5.88
N SER A 284 -19.36 2.58 -5.64
CA SER A 284 -20.07 3.85 -5.82
C SER A 284 -20.46 4.13 -7.27
N GLU A 285 -19.58 3.80 -8.23
CA GLU A 285 -19.85 3.98 -9.66
C GLU A 285 -20.64 2.81 -10.26
N GLY A 286 -20.89 1.74 -9.49
CA GLY A 286 -21.59 0.55 -9.97
C GLY A 286 -20.85 -0.18 -11.10
N ILE A 287 -19.52 -0.11 -11.14
CA ILE A 287 -18.67 -0.71 -12.16
C ILE A 287 -17.94 -1.95 -11.64
N ASP A 288 -17.65 -2.88 -12.54
CA ASP A 288 -16.88 -4.10 -12.27
C ASP A 288 -15.55 -4.15 -13.04
N TYR A 289 -15.27 -3.14 -13.85
CA TYR A 289 -14.11 -3.05 -14.74
C TYR A 289 -13.48 -1.67 -14.62
N LEU A 290 -12.19 -1.62 -14.29
CA LEU A 290 -11.47 -0.38 -14.02
C LEU A 290 -10.18 -0.32 -14.84
N PRO A 291 -10.10 0.56 -15.85
CA PRO A 291 -8.85 0.84 -16.55
C PRO A 291 -7.83 1.52 -15.63
N ILE A 292 -6.60 1.01 -15.68
CA ILE A 292 -5.45 1.53 -14.95
C ILE A 292 -4.59 2.35 -15.90
N VAL A 293 -4.34 3.59 -15.54
CA VAL A 293 -3.64 4.56 -16.38
C VAL A 293 -2.40 5.15 -15.70
N ASP A 294 -1.47 5.64 -16.52
CA ASP A 294 -0.33 6.43 -16.05
C ASP A 294 -0.72 7.89 -15.74
N ARG A 295 0.25 8.71 -15.33
CA ARG A 295 0.04 10.15 -15.05
C ARG A 295 -0.46 10.95 -16.25
N ASN A 296 -0.23 10.45 -17.47
CA ASN A 296 -0.65 11.07 -18.72
C ASN A 296 -1.95 10.46 -19.28
N ARG A 297 -2.68 9.69 -18.45
CA ARG A 297 -3.88 8.92 -18.81
C ARG A 297 -3.67 7.82 -19.85
N LYS A 298 -2.43 7.40 -20.10
CA LYS A 298 -2.15 6.28 -21.01
C LYS A 298 -2.55 4.97 -20.36
N LEU A 299 -3.20 4.11 -21.13
CA LEU A 299 -3.60 2.78 -20.66
C LEU A 299 -2.35 1.96 -20.29
N ILE A 300 -2.33 1.45 -19.06
CA ILE A 300 -1.35 0.47 -18.59
C ILE A 300 -1.98 -0.92 -18.71
N THR A 301 -3.13 -1.12 -18.04
CA THR A 301 -3.90 -2.37 -18.06
C THR A 301 -5.31 -2.11 -17.51
N SER A 302 -6.05 -3.16 -17.17
CA SER A 302 -7.33 -3.08 -16.46
C SER A 302 -7.39 -4.06 -15.30
N VAL A 303 -8.25 -3.78 -14.33
CA VAL A 303 -8.53 -4.66 -13.20
C VAL A 303 -10.03 -4.86 -13.05
N LYS A 304 -10.45 -6.10 -12.78
CA LYS A 304 -11.84 -6.43 -12.47
C LYS A 304 -12.10 -6.33 -10.97
N ARG A 305 -13.33 -6.02 -10.60
CA ARG A 305 -13.77 -5.93 -9.21
C ARG A 305 -13.46 -7.20 -8.42
N ARG A 306 -13.74 -8.38 -8.99
CA ARG A 306 -13.40 -9.67 -8.37
C ARG A 306 -11.93 -9.77 -7.98
N GLU A 307 -11.02 -9.32 -8.84
CA GLU A 307 -9.58 -9.39 -8.59
C GLU A 307 -9.14 -8.46 -7.45
N VAL A 308 -9.72 -7.27 -7.37
CA VAL A 308 -9.49 -6.34 -6.23
C VAL A 308 -9.94 -6.99 -4.93
N LEU A 309 -11.13 -7.59 -4.91
CA LEU A 309 -11.74 -8.16 -3.71
C LEU A 309 -11.06 -9.44 -3.25
N ASP A 310 -10.72 -10.34 -4.17
CA ASP A 310 -10.00 -11.58 -3.88
C ASP A 310 -8.63 -11.26 -3.26
N ALA A 311 -7.93 -10.27 -3.79
CA ALA A 311 -6.68 -9.81 -3.20
C ALA A 311 -6.89 -9.23 -1.80
N MET A 312 -7.88 -8.35 -1.60
CA MET A 312 -8.20 -7.81 -0.28
C MET A 312 -8.47 -8.89 0.77
N ARG A 313 -9.21 -9.96 0.40
CA ARG A 313 -9.47 -11.11 1.26
C ARG A 313 -8.20 -11.86 1.63
N GLU A 314 -7.31 -12.06 0.67
CA GLU A 314 -6.06 -12.78 0.93
C GLU A 314 -5.14 -12.02 1.88
N ALA A 315 -5.09 -10.68 1.77
CA ALA A 315 -4.31 -9.87 2.69
C ALA A 315 -4.85 -9.85 4.12
N GLN A 316 -6.16 -10.03 4.31
CA GLN A 316 -6.74 -10.12 5.66
C GLN A 316 -6.32 -11.41 6.40
N LYS A 317 -5.94 -12.47 5.67
CA LYS A 317 -5.49 -13.75 6.26
C LYS A 317 -4.04 -13.74 6.74
N GLN A 318 -3.24 -12.74 6.33
CA GLN A 318 -1.83 -12.69 6.70
C GLN A 318 -1.63 -12.26 8.17
N PRO A 319 -0.64 -12.83 8.90
CA PRO A 319 -0.34 -12.43 10.27
C PRO A 319 -0.06 -10.93 10.36
N GLN A 320 -0.82 -10.25 11.21
CA GLN A 320 -0.83 -8.79 11.25
C GLN A 320 0.25 -8.29 12.22
N LEU A 321 1.44 -7.95 11.71
CA LEU A 321 2.45 -7.20 12.47
C LEU A 321 2.20 -5.70 12.28
N GLY A 322 1.81 -5.02 13.36
CA GLY A 322 1.47 -3.59 13.38
C GLY A 322 -0.04 -3.34 13.45
N GLU A 323 -0.51 -2.87 14.61
CA GLU A 323 -1.91 -2.52 14.85
C GLU A 323 -2.20 -1.09 14.37
N THR A 324 -3.31 -0.90 13.65
CA THR A 324 -3.80 0.45 13.32
C THR A 324 -4.59 1.02 14.50
N PHE A 325 -4.87 2.32 14.49
CA PHE A 325 -5.75 2.94 15.49
C PHE A 325 -7.10 2.22 15.59
N ASP A 326 -7.69 1.84 14.44
CA ASP A 326 -8.94 1.06 14.39
C ASP A 326 -8.84 -0.26 15.15
N HIS A 327 -7.70 -0.97 15.07
CA HIS A 327 -7.49 -2.19 15.85
C HIS A 327 -7.30 -1.90 17.33
N LEU A 328 -6.53 -0.87 17.67
CA LEU A 328 -6.29 -0.50 19.07
C LEU A 328 -7.59 -0.18 19.80
N ILE A 329 -8.50 0.56 19.16
CA ILE A 329 -9.80 0.89 19.76
C ILE A 329 -10.76 -0.30 19.80
N TRP A 330 -10.64 -1.27 18.88
CA TRP A 330 -11.54 -2.42 18.80
C TRP A 330 -11.08 -3.62 19.65
N ASN A 331 -9.78 -3.83 19.85
CA ASN A 331 -9.22 -5.01 20.53
C ASN A 331 -9.73 -5.22 21.96
N GLY A 332 -10.17 -4.15 22.63
CA GLY A 332 -10.77 -4.21 23.97
C GLY A 332 -12.25 -4.60 24.01
N PHE A 333 -12.90 -4.81 22.87
CA PHE A 333 -14.33 -5.14 22.80
C PHE A 333 -14.56 -6.65 22.67
N VAL A 334 -15.41 -7.18 23.54
CA VAL A 334 -15.82 -8.58 23.57
C VAL A 334 -17.20 -8.72 22.94
N GLU A 335 -17.34 -9.71 22.05
CA GLU A 335 -18.64 -10.08 21.50
C GLU A 335 -19.42 -10.94 22.50
N GLU A 336 -20.64 -10.53 22.80
CA GLU A 336 -21.58 -11.27 23.63
C GLU A 336 -22.94 -11.38 22.93
N ARG A 337 -23.68 -12.45 23.29
CA ARG A 337 -25.05 -12.63 22.84
C ARG A 337 -26.00 -12.15 23.92
N GLY A 338 -26.86 -11.22 23.56
CA GLY A 338 -27.94 -10.77 24.40
C GLY A 338 -29.00 -11.87 24.60
N PRO A 339 -29.93 -11.67 25.54
CA PRO A 339 -30.96 -12.66 25.88
C PRO A 339 -31.89 -13.03 24.72
N GLU A 340 -32.05 -12.11 23.77
CA GLU A 340 -32.91 -12.28 22.58
C GLU A 340 -32.12 -12.77 21.35
N GLY A 341 -30.84 -13.15 21.53
CA GLY A 341 -29.95 -13.58 20.47
C GLY A 341 -29.31 -12.44 19.67
N ASP A 342 -29.50 -11.19 20.10
CA ASP A 342 -28.89 -10.01 19.51
C ASP A 342 -27.39 -9.93 19.84
N THR A 343 -26.56 -9.67 18.82
CA THR A 343 -25.11 -9.51 19.00
C THR A 343 -24.82 -8.16 19.66
N ARG A 344 -23.99 -8.17 20.70
CA ARG A 344 -23.54 -6.96 21.41
C ARG A 344 -22.03 -6.96 21.56
N TYR A 345 -21.43 -5.79 21.52
CA TYR A 345 -20.00 -5.61 21.73
C TYR A 345 -19.77 -4.77 22.97
N ASN A 346 -19.20 -5.37 24.01
CA ASN A 346 -18.94 -4.73 25.29
C ASN A 346 -17.47 -4.34 25.40
N GLY A 347 -17.19 -3.11 25.82
CA GLY A 347 -15.83 -2.61 25.97
C GLY A 347 -15.72 -1.44 26.94
N ILE A 348 -14.49 -1.04 27.18
CA ILE A 348 -14.14 0.11 28.04
C ILE A 348 -13.52 1.20 27.17
N ILE A 349 -13.84 2.46 27.46
CA ILE A 349 -13.19 3.60 26.81
C ILE A 349 -11.77 3.77 27.33
N ILE A 350 -10.78 3.61 26.45
CA ILE A 350 -9.36 3.78 26.79
C ILE A 350 -8.88 5.22 26.52
N PRO A 351 -7.81 5.69 27.18
CA PRO A 351 -7.30 7.07 27.00
C PRO A 351 -7.03 7.46 25.53
N GLN A 352 -6.61 6.51 24.69
CA GLN A 352 -6.33 6.72 23.26
C GLN A 352 -7.58 7.14 22.46
N MET A 353 -8.79 6.94 23.00
CA MET A 353 -10.05 7.33 22.38
C MET A 353 -10.48 8.76 22.74
N ALA A 354 -9.84 9.37 23.74
CA ALA A 354 -10.25 10.66 24.30
C ALA A 354 -9.74 11.85 23.49
N THR A 355 -10.48 12.95 23.59
CA THR A 355 -10.08 14.29 23.18
C THR A 355 -9.28 14.97 24.30
N ASP A 356 -8.71 16.14 23.99
CA ASP A 356 -8.01 17.00 24.99
C ASP A 356 -8.92 17.44 26.15
N LEU A 357 -10.25 17.30 26.00
CA LEU A 357 -11.25 17.63 27.02
C LEU A 357 -11.59 16.44 27.94
N GLY A 358 -10.96 15.27 27.75
CA GLY A 358 -11.19 14.07 28.55
C GLY A 358 -12.48 13.30 28.21
N THR A 359 -13.18 13.69 27.15
CA THR A 359 -14.32 12.94 26.59
C THR A 359 -13.92 12.21 25.33
N ILE A 360 -14.60 11.11 25.00
CA ILE A 360 -14.39 10.40 23.73
C ILE A 360 -14.61 11.30 22.52
N SER A 361 -13.80 11.13 21.47
CA SER A 361 -14.03 11.77 20.18
C SER A 361 -15.24 11.16 19.48
N GLU A 362 -16.13 12.00 18.94
CA GLU A 362 -17.29 11.57 18.15
C GLU A 362 -16.88 10.70 16.96
N GLY A 363 -15.71 10.96 16.36
CA GLY A 363 -15.17 10.14 15.27
C GLY A 363 -14.84 8.70 15.70
N VAL A 364 -14.42 8.51 16.96
CA VAL A 364 -14.18 7.17 17.52
C VAL A 364 -15.49 6.43 17.71
N LEU A 365 -16.55 7.10 18.19
CA LEU A 365 -17.88 6.50 18.32
C LEU A 365 -18.44 6.06 16.97
N VAL A 366 -18.28 6.89 15.93
CA VAL A 366 -18.67 6.55 14.54
C VAL A 366 -17.93 5.29 14.07
N ASN A 367 -16.62 5.21 14.33
CA ASN A 367 -15.80 4.07 13.93
C ASN A 367 -16.24 2.78 14.66
N LEU A 368 -16.41 2.84 15.98
CA LEU A 368 -16.89 1.72 16.79
C LEU A 368 -18.26 1.20 16.31
N MET A 369 -19.21 2.10 16.02
CA MET A 369 -20.51 1.71 15.43
C MET A 369 -20.33 1.08 14.04
N THR A 370 -19.47 1.64 13.21
CA THR A 370 -19.19 1.13 11.86
C THR A 370 -18.62 -0.28 11.90
N GLN A 371 -17.65 -0.55 12.79
CA GLN A 371 -17.07 -1.88 12.99
C GLN A 371 -18.10 -2.89 13.49
N ALA A 372 -18.89 -2.53 14.51
CA ALA A 372 -19.97 -3.37 15.02
C ALA A 372 -20.99 -3.71 13.94
N GLY A 373 -21.36 -2.74 13.11
CA GLY A 373 -22.31 -2.94 12.04
C GLY A 373 -21.75 -3.76 10.87
N TYR A 374 -20.46 -3.62 10.52
CA TYR A 374 -19.82 -4.52 9.55
C TYR A 374 -19.85 -5.97 10.01
N LYS A 375 -19.48 -6.24 11.26
CA LYS A 375 -19.49 -7.60 11.82
C LYS A 375 -20.90 -8.18 11.84
N ALA A 376 -21.89 -7.42 12.30
CA ALA A 376 -23.28 -7.87 12.32
C ALA A 376 -23.83 -8.16 10.91
N ALA A 377 -23.51 -7.31 9.92
CA ALA A 377 -23.92 -7.53 8.53
C ALA A 377 -23.23 -8.75 7.90
N GLN A 378 -21.93 -8.94 8.18
CA GLN A 378 -21.16 -10.08 7.69
C GLN A 378 -21.68 -11.39 8.30
N GLU A 379 -21.99 -11.41 9.58
CA GLU A 379 -22.60 -12.56 10.25
C GLU A 379 -23.95 -12.95 9.62
N LYS A 380 -24.78 -11.95 9.29
CA LYS A 380 -26.12 -12.20 8.76
C LYS A 380 -26.13 -12.63 7.29
N THR A 381 -25.26 -12.06 6.48
CA THR A 381 -25.31 -12.21 5.01
C THR A 381 -24.20 -13.11 4.45
N GLY A 382 -23.15 -13.37 5.23
CA GLY A 382 -21.94 -14.05 4.78
C GLY A 382 -21.14 -13.31 3.71
N SER A 383 -21.47 -12.04 3.43
CA SER A 383 -20.84 -11.23 2.38
C SER A 383 -20.05 -10.07 2.98
N ASP A 384 -19.02 -9.63 2.27
CA ASP A 384 -18.30 -8.40 2.65
C ASP A 384 -19.15 -7.18 2.25
N HIS A 385 -18.96 -6.05 2.92
CA HIS A 385 -19.70 -4.82 2.64
C HIS A 385 -18.80 -3.60 2.65
N VAL A 386 -19.18 -2.55 1.92
CA VAL A 386 -18.63 -1.20 2.10
C VAL A 386 -19.69 -0.26 2.68
N LEU A 387 -19.23 0.77 3.37
CA LEU A 387 -20.10 1.80 3.92
C LEU A 387 -20.56 2.70 2.79
N GLU A 388 -21.88 2.78 2.61
CA GLU A 388 -22.51 3.72 1.67
C GLU A 388 -22.84 5.02 2.39
N ASN A 389 -23.51 4.93 3.54
CA ASN A 389 -23.89 6.08 4.35
C ASN A 389 -24.04 5.73 5.83
N ILE A 390 -23.75 6.69 6.71
CA ILE A 390 -24.06 6.63 8.15
C ILE A 390 -24.56 7.98 8.64
N THR A 391 -25.68 7.97 9.35
CA THR A 391 -26.24 9.15 10.02
C THR A 391 -26.18 8.90 11.52
N THR A 392 -25.50 9.77 12.27
CA THR A 392 -25.29 9.61 13.72
C THR A 392 -25.95 10.71 14.54
N TYR A 393 -26.36 10.35 15.75
CA TYR A 393 -26.93 11.25 16.76
C TYR A 393 -26.17 11.04 18.07
N PHE A 394 -25.45 12.07 18.53
CA PHE A 394 -24.73 12.05 19.80
C PHE A 394 -25.65 12.62 20.89
N VAL A 395 -25.97 11.80 21.89
CA VAL A 395 -26.96 12.13 22.94
C VAL A 395 -26.25 12.53 24.24
N ARG A 396 -25.17 11.84 24.61
CA ARG A 396 -24.42 12.07 25.85
C ARG A 396 -22.92 11.94 25.62
N PRO A 397 -22.08 12.75 26.31
CA PRO A 397 -20.64 12.53 26.32
C PRO A 397 -20.29 11.23 27.05
N VAL A 398 -19.15 10.65 26.69
CA VAL A 398 -18.57 9.46 27.34
C VAL A 398 -17.18 9.82 27.83
N GLN A 399 -16.83 9.38 29.04
CA GLN A 399 -15.54 9.63 29.66
C GLN A 399 -14.63 8.40 29.50
N ILE A 400 -13.35 8.61 29.82
CA ILE A 400 -12.38 7.53 29.92
C ILE A 400 -12.83 6.58 31.03
N GLU A 401 -12.58 5.28 30.86
CA GLU A 401 -12.96 4.20 31.79
C GLU A 401 -14.45 3.84 31.82
N ASP A 402 -15.32 4.62 31.15
CA ASP A 402 -16.73 4.25 30.99
C ASP A 402 -16.85 2.90 30.26
N LYS A 403 -17.75 2.05 30.77
CA LYS A 403 -18.15 0.81 30.10
C LYS A 403 -19.32 1.07 29.16
N ILE A 404 -19.16 0.63 27.92
CA ILE A 404 -20.18 0.78 26.89
C ILE A 404 -20.51 -0.54 26.20
N SER A 405 -21.75 -0.64 25.72
CA SER A 405 -22.24 -1.71 24.89
C SER A 405 -22.69 -1.15 23.54
N ILE A 406 -22.15 -1.69 22.44
CA ILE A 406 -22.56 -1.37 21.08
C ILE A 406 -23.53 -2.45 20.61
N VAL A 407 -24.73 -2.04 20.21
CA VAL A 407 -25.84 -2.94 19.87
C VAL A 407 -26.30 -2.66 18.43
N PRO A 408 -25.74 -3.36 17.43
CA PRO A 408 -26.23 -3.29 16.06
C PRO A 408 -27.49 -4.15 15.87
N ARG A 409 -28.51 -3.57 15.25
CA ARG A 409 -29.78 -4.22 14.89
C ARG A 409 -30.01 -4.10 13.39
N ILE A 410 -30.17 -5.23 12.72
CA ILE A 410 -30.45 -5.25 11.29
C ILE A 410 -31.91 -4.87 11.06
N LEU A 411 -32.13 -3.80 10.31
CA LEU A 411 -33.46 -3.32 9.93
C LEU A 411 -33.95 -3.98 8.64
N GLU A 412 -33.06 -4.03 7.63
CA GLU A 412 -33.39 -4.50 6.29
C GLU A 412 -32.17 -5.17 5.67
N VAL A 413 -32.39 -6.32 5.04
CA VAL A 413 -31.37 -7.01 4.23
C VAL A 413 -31.93 -7.23 2.84
N SER A 414 -31.21 -6.73 1.84
CA SER A 414 -31.45 -7.02 0.43
C SER A 414 -30.21 -7.68 -0.17
N ARG A 415 -30.25 -8.02 -1.46
CA ARG A 415 -29.08 -8.56 -2.17
C ARG A 415 -27.94 -7.56 -2.29
N LEU A 416 -28.25 -6.27 -2.36
CA LEU A 416 -27.28 -5.21 -2.62
C LEU A 416 -26.96 -4.40 -1.37
N ASN A 417 -27.95 -4.20 -0.49
CA ASN A 417 -27.83 -3.29 0.64
C ASN A 417 -28.26 -3.96 1.95
N CYS A 418 -27.58 -3.63 3.04
CA CYS A 418 -27.90 -3.99 4.41
C CYS A 418 -28.06 -2.70 5.24
N LYS A 419 -29.22 -2.50 5.87
CA LYS A 419 -29.50 -1.33 6.72
C LYS A 419 -29.54 -1.74 8.17
N LEU A 420 -28.88 -0.95 9.02
CA LEU A 420 -28.73 -1.21 10.44
C LEU A 420 -29.10 0.01 11.27
N ASP A 421 -29.70 -0.23 12.42
CA ASP A 421 -29.83 0.69 13.54
C ASP A 421 -28.82 0.29 14.61
N ILE A 422 -28.00 1.21 15.08
CA ILE A 422 -26.89 0.92 16.00
C ILE A 422 -27.00 1.85 17.19
N ASP A 423 -27.10 1.28 18.39
CA ASP A 423 -27.07 2.05 19.64
C ASP A 423 -25.73 1.82 20.36
N ILE A 424 -25.16 2.88 20.94
CA ILE A 424 -24.16 2.79 21.99
C ILE A 424 -24.83 3.11 23.32
N ILE A 425 -24.71 2.21 24.29
CA ILE A 425 -25.39 2.27 25.58
C ILE A 425 -24.33 2.25 26.69
N HIS A 426 -24.46 3.13 27.69
CA HIS A 426 -23.64 3.12 28.90
C HIS A 426 -24.00 1.94 29.82
N GLU A 427 -23.10 1.52 30.72
CA GLU A 427 -23.41 0.49 31.74
C GLU A 427 -24.67 0.80 32.57
N ASP A 428 -24.97 2.09 32.80
CA ASP A 428 -26.19 2.59 33.45
C ASP A 428 -27.47 2.49 32.58
N HIS A 429 -27.44 1.77 31.46
CA HIS A 429 -28.53 1.65 30.49
C HIS A 429 -28.96 2.96 29.81
N LYS A 430 -28.11 3.99 29.84
CA LYS A 430 -28.37 5.28 29.18
C LYS A 430 -27.86 5.25 27.74
N LEU A 431 -28.69 5.70 26.79
CA LEU A 431 -28.28 5.90 25.40
C LEU A 431 -27.19 6.99 25.29
N ILE A 432 -26.06 6.64 24.70
CA ILE A 432 -24.94 7.56 24.44
C ILE A 432 -25.05 8.12 23.03
N CYS A 433 -25.17 7.22 22.05
CA CYS A 433 -25.17 7.56 20.64
C CYS A 433 -26.06 6.57 19.88
N LYS A 434 -26.64 7.03 18.78
CA LYS A 434 -27.44 6.22 17.85
C LYS A 434 -27.00 6.48 16.43
N ALA A 435 -26.99 5.45 15.59
CA ALA A 435 -26.70 5.58 14.17
C ALA A 435 -27.65 4.76 13.30
N ILE A 436 -28.02 5.32 12.14
CA ILE A 436 -28.59 4.57 11.04
C ILE A 436 -27.51 4.41 9.98
N MET A 437 -27.18 3.17 9.65
CA MET A 437 -26.11 2.82 8.73
C MET A 437 -26.64 2.03 7.54
N THR A 438 -26.17 2.38 6.34
CA THR A 438 -26.43 1.63 5.11
C THR A 438 -25.11 1.10 4.57
N LEU A 439 -25.05 -0.21 4.42
CA LEU A 439 -23.94 -0.94 3.86
C LEU A 439 -24.31 -1.49 2.49
N GLN A 440 -23.38 -1.45 1.55
CA GLN A 440 -23.51 -2.06 0.25
C GLN A 440 -22.69 -3.35 0.20
N ALA A 441 -23.34 -4.46 -0.17
CA ALA A 441 -22.70 -5.75 -0.35
C ALA A 441 -21.66 -5.69 -1.48
N ILE A 442 -20.53 -6.34 -1.23
CA ILE A 442 -19.39 -6.39 -2.13
C ILE A 442 -19.50 -7.59 -3.10
N ASP A 443 -20.16 -8.67 -2.69
CA ASP A 443 -20.32 -9.90 -3.46
C ASP A 443 -21.76 -10.11 -3.94
N ARG A 444 -21.85 -10.61 -5.18
CA ARG A 444 -23.04 -11.03 -5.96
C ARG A 444 -23.63 -9.96 -6.87
N VAL A 445 -23.05 -9.90 -8.08
CA VAL A 445 -23.83 -9.88 -9.33
C VAL A 445 -23.56 -11.19 -10.06
#